data_AF-A0A518IVA7-F1
#
_entry.id   AF-A0A518IVA7-F1
#
_cell.length_a   1.000
_cell.length_b   1.000
_cell.length_c   1.000
_cell.angle_alpha   90.00
_cell.angle_beta   90.00
_cell.angle_gamma   90.00
#
_symmetry.space_group_name_H-M   'P 1'
#
loop_
_entity.id
_entity.type
_entity.pdbx_description
1 polymer ?
#
loop_
_entity_poly.entity_id
_entity_poly.type
_entity_poly.pdbx_seq_one_letter_code
_entity_poly.pdbx_strand_id
1 'polypeptide(L)'
;MPSKTHQRTRSDHASEVAEDYVEAIADAIAQRGVCRAVDLVNQFAVTHATVNNTIGRLQRDGLVHTEPYQPIELTATGKRLATQSRKRHEIVEAFLRRLGVSEQTAAADTEGIEHHVSKETLAAMKRVLTKGWPE
;
A
#
# COMPACT_ATOMS: atom_id res chain seq x y z
N MET A 1 -20.44 23.58 0.50
CA MET A 1 -20.42 22.21 1.06
C MET A 1 -19.87 21.28 -0.01
N PRO A 2 -18.77 20.54 0.20
CA PRO A 2 -18.33 19.55 -0.78
C PRO A 2 -19.40 18.46 -0.93
N SER A 3 -19.73 18.08 -2.16
CA SER A 3 -20.66 16.98 -2.45
C SER A 3 -20.17 15.67 -1.81
N LYS A 4 -21.11 14.82 -1.35
CA LYS A 4 -20.84 13.48 -0.78
C LYS A 4 -19.92 12.65 -1.69
N THR A 5 -19.99 12.83 -3.01
CA THR A 5 -19.12 12.17 -3.99
C THR A 5 -17.66 12.59 -3.85
N HIS A 6 -17.38 13.90 -3.68
CA HIS A 6 -16.01 14.39 -3.52
C HIS A 6 -15.37 13.96 -2.19
N GLN A 7 -16.18 13.78 -1.15
CA GLN A 7 -15.69 13.30 0.16
C GLN A 7 -15.22 11.84 0.08
N ARG A 8 -15.96 10.99 -0.64
CA ARG A 8 -15.62 9.57 -0.81
C ARG A 8 -14.30 9.41 -1.58
N THR A 9 -14.17 10.03 -2.75
CA THR A 9 -12.93 9.97 -3.56
C THR A 9 -11.71 10.45 -2.77
N ARG A 10 -11.86 11.51 -1.95
CA ARG A 10 -10.75 12.00 -1.12
C ARG A 10 -10.36 11.02 -0.02
N SER A 11 -11.32 10.31 0.57
CA SER A 11 -11.07 9.30 1.60
C SER A 11 -10.38 8.06 1.03
N ASP A 12 -10.82 7.63 -0.15
CA ASP A 12 -10.25 6.47 -0.85
C ASP A 12 -8.79 6.75 -1.21
N HIS A 13 -8.52 7.89 -1.84
CA HIS A 13 -7.15 8.32 -2.17
C HIS A 13 -6.27 8.54 -0.92
N ALA A 14 -6.84 9.04 0.17
CA ALA A 14 -6.12 9.18 1.42
C ALA A 14 -5.71 7.82 2.03
N SER A 15 -6.50 6.77 1.78
CA SER A 15 -6.26 5.40 2.24
C SER A 15 -5.22 4.70 1.37
N GLU A 16 -5.32 4.82 0.05
CA GLU A 16 -4.29 4.37 -0.92
C GLU A 16 -2.90 4.88 -0.53
N VAL A 17 -2.76 6.20 -0.40
CA VAL A 17 -1.48 6.82 -0.03
C VAL A 17 -0.98 6.33 1.33
N ALA A 18 -1.89 5.98 2.26
CA ALA A 18 -1.48 5.44 3.54
C ALA A 18 -0.97 4.00 3.42
N GLU A 19 -1.64 3.16 2.63
CA GLU A 19 -1.23 1.79 2.31
C GLU A 19 0.16 1.80 1.64
N ASP A 20 0.33 2.59 0.57
CA ASP A 20 1.60 2.73 -0.16
C ASP A 20 2.76 3.07 0.77
N TYR A 21 2.58 4.08 1.62
CA TYR A 21 3.65 4.55 2.49
C TYR A 21 3.99 3.52 3.57
N VAL A 22 3.01 2.85 4.18
CA VAL A 22 3.33 1.84 5.21
C VAL A 22 4.02 0.62 4.60
N GLU A 23 3.69 0.25 3.37
CA GLU A 23 4.40 -0.80 2.62
C GLU A 23 5.82 -0.38 2.30
N ALA A 24 6.02 0.79 1.71
CA ALA A 24 7.36 1.31 1.41
C ALA A 24 8.25 1.41 2.66
N ILE A 25 7.69 1.82 3.80
CA ILE A 25 8.40 1.84 5.08
C ILE A 25 8.74 0.42 5.53
N ALA A 26 7.80 -0.52 5.47
CA ALA A 26 8.03 -1.92 5.84
C ALA A 26 9.14 -2.56 4.99
N ASP A 27 9.10 -2.34 3.68
CA ASP A 27 10.07 -2.86 2.72
C ASP A 27 11.46 -2.24 2.95
N ALA A 28 11.54 -0.93 3.16
CA ALA A 28 12.79 -0.26 3.51
C ALA A 28 13.41 -0.82 4.80
N ILE A 29 12.60 -1.03 5.84
CA ILE A 29 13.05 -1.62 7.11
C ILE A 29 13.50 -3.08 6.90
N ALA A 30 12.76 -3.88 6.13
CA ALA A 30 13.11 -5.27 5.87
C ALA A 30 14.44 -5.39 5.10
N GLN A 31 14.69 -4.49 4.15
CA GLN A 31 15.88 -4.52 3.30
C GLN A 31 17.12 -3.90 3.97
N ARG A 32 16.95 -2.80 4.72
CA ARG A 32 18.05 -1.96 5.22
C ARG A 32 18.10 -1.83 6.74
N GLY A 33 17.14 -2.40 7.45
CA GLY A 33 16.98 -2.28 8.90
C GLY A 33 16.37 -0.95 9.37
N VAL A 34 16.25 0.04 8.49
CA VAL A 34 15.80 1.40 8.82
C VAL A 34 15.13 2.06 7.63
N CYS A 35 14.13 2.91 7.89
CA CYS A 35 13.53 3.78 6.88
C CYS A 35 13.75 5.25 7.29
N ARG A 36 14.24 6.06 6.35
CA ARG A 36 14.41 7.52 6.50
C ARG A 36 13.54 8.23 5.46
N ALA A 37 13.18 9.49 5.72
CA ALA A 37 12.37 10.28 4.80
C ALA A 37 12.96 10.37 3.37
N VAL A 38 14.30 10.37 3.23
CA VAL A 38 14.96 10.36 1.92
C VAL A 38 14.71 9.07 1.13
N ASP A 39 14.53 7.94 1.81
CA ASP A 39 14.19 6.68 1.15
C ASP A 39 12.82 6.79 0.47
N LEU A 40 11.85 7.43 1.14
CA LEU A 40 10.50 7.65 0.62
C LEU A 40 10.47 8.71 -0.49
N VAL A 41 11.30 9.76 -0.39
CA VAL A 41 11.48 10.75 -1.46
C VAL A 41 11.94 10.06 -2.75
N ASN A 42 12.94 9.18 -2.64
CA ASN A 42 13.47 8.45 -3.78
C ASN A 42 12.48 7.40 -4.30
N GLN A 43 11.83 6.65 -3.41
CA GLN A 43 10.87 5.60 -3.78
C GLN A 43 9.67 6.17 -4.54
N PHE A 44 9.07 7.25 -4.06
CA PHE A 44 7.87 7.83 -4.64
C PHE A 44 8.15 8.94 -5.67
N ALA A 45 9.42 9.31 -5.87
CA ALA A 45 9.82 10.43 -6.71
C ALA A 45 9.08 11.75 -6.39
N VAL A 46 8.86 12.02 -5.09
CA VAL A 46 8.16 13.22 -4.60
C VAL A 46 9.07 14.11 -3.75
N THR A 47 8.65 15.35 -3.50
CA THR A 47 9.42 16.28 -2.68
C THR A 47 9.48 15.87 -1.20
N HIS A 48 10.52 16.34 -0.48
CA HIS A 48 10.59 16.22 0.98
C HIS A 48 9.37 16.82 1.69
N ALA A 49 8.83 17.93 1.19
CA ALA A 49 7.63 18.55 1.75
C ALA A 49 6.41 17.61 1.65
N THR A 50 6.25 16.93 0.51
CA THR A 50 5.22 15.91 0.30
C THR A 50 5.38 14.77 1.29
N VAL A 51 6.58 14.20 1.41
CA VAL A 51 6.86 13.11 2.38
C VAL A 51 6.55 13.57 3.81
N ASN A 52 7.06 14.72 4.24
CA ASN A 52 6.84 15.20 5.60
C ASN A 52 5.35 15.44 5.91
N ASN A 53 4.59 15.97 4.94
CA ASN A 53 3.15 16.15 5.09
C ASN A 53 2.41 14.80 5.19
N THR A 54 2.79 13.81 4.39
CA THR A 54 2.20 12.47 4.44
C THR A 54 2.56 11.76 5.74
N ILE A 55 3.83 11.76 6.15
CA ILE A 55 4.26 11.19 7.44
C ILE A 55 3.55 11.87 8.61
N GLY A 56 3.40 13.19 8.58
CA GLY A 56 2.64 13.92 9.58
C GLY A 56 1.16 13.51 9.64
N ARG A 57 0.54 13.13 8.51
CA ARG A 57 -0.81 12.52 8.50
C ARG A 57 -0.80 11.13 9.11
N LEU A 58 0.09 10.25 8.66
CA LEU A 58 0.20 8.88 9.16
C LEU A 58 0.47 8.82 10.67
N GLN A 59 1.24 9.78 11.19
CA GLN A 59 1.48 9.90 12.63
C GLN A 59 0.22 10.30 13.39
N ARG A 60 -0.58 11.24 12.85
CA ARG A 60 -1.89 11.58 13.42
C ARG A 60 -2.87 10.42 13.38
N ASP A 61 -2.79 9.60 12.33
CA ASP A 61 -3.62 8.40 12.15
C ASP A 61 -3.08 7.19 12.95
N GLY A 62 -1.97 7.36 13.67
CA GLY A 62 -1.38 6.34 14.55
C GLY A 62 -0.71 5.18 13.80
N LEU A 63 -0.34 5.35 12.53
CA LEU A 63 0.28 4.34 11.69
C LEU A 63 1.81 4.34 11.79
N VAL A 64 2.41 5.50 12.03
CA VAL A 64 3.87 5.65 12.16
C VAL A 64 4.22 6.46 13.40
N HIS A 65 5.47 6.30 13.84
CA HIS A 65 6.11 7.17 14.81
C HIS A 65 7.45 7.64 14.23
N THR A 66 7.74 8.92 14.38
CA THR A 66 9.05 9.49 14.08
C THR A 66 9.23 10.79 14.86
N GLU A 67 10.48 11.11 15.18
CA GLU A 67 10.90 12.36 15.81
C GLU A 67 11.82 13.12 14.83
N PRO A 68 12.04 14.44 15.00
CA PRO A 68 12.92 15.19 14.12
C PRO A 68 14.29 14.52 13.94
N TYR A 69 14.68 14.34 12.68
CA TYR A 69 15.94 13.70 12.26
C TYR A 69 16.09 12.21 12.64
N GLN A 70 15.06 11.58 13.19
CA GLN A 70 15.05 10.15 13.49
C GLN A 70 14.50 9.32 12.33
N PRO A 71 14.78 8.00 12.31
CA PRO A 71 14.09 7.07 11.44
C PRO A 71 12.56 7.09 11.59
N ILE A 72 11.89 6.59 10.56
CA ILE A 72 10.45 6.36 10.56
C ILE A 72 10.20 4.92 11.00
N GLU A 73 9.36 4.75 12.01
CA GLU A 73 8.98 3.44 12.53
C GLU A 73 7.48 3.20 12.33
N LEU A 74 7.12 1.98 11.95
CA LEU A 74 5.73 1.56 11.93
C LEU A 74 5.25 1.22 13.34
N THR A 75 4.09 1.76 13.72
CA THR A 75 3.38 1.31 14.92
C THR A 75 2.84 -0.11 14.71
N ALA A 76 2.28 -0.73 15.76
CA ALA A 76 1.59 -2.00 15.60
C ALA A 76 0.44 -1.94 14.57
N THR A 77 -0.30 -0.83 14.55
CA THR A 77 -1.38 -0.60 13.56
C THR A 77 -0.81 -0.40 12.16
N GLY A 78 0.28 0.36 12.00
CA GLY A 78 0.96 0.53 10.72
C GLY A 78 1.49 -0.78 10.15
N LYS A 79 2.15 -1.61 10.97
CA LYS A 79 2.63 -2.95 10.57
C LYS A 79 1.48 -3.84 10.10
N ARG A 80 0.35 -3.79 10.80
CA ARG A 80 -0.85 -4.55 10.43
C ARG A 80 -1.45 -4.06 9.12
N LEU A 81 -1.43 -2.75 8.84
CA LEU A 81 -1.88 -2.20 7.56
C LEU A 81 -0.96 -2.65 6.43
N ALA A 82 0.35 -2.45 6.57
CA ALA A 82 1.35 -2.89 5.58
C ALA A 82 1.22 -4.39 5.25
N THR A 83 1.06 -5.24 6.27
CA THR A 83 0.88 -6.69 6.06
C THR A 83 -0.42 -7.02 5.30
N GLN A 84 -1.49 -6.26 5.53
CA GLN A 84 -2.76 -6.47 4.84
C GLN A 84 -2.69 -6.02 3.38
N SER A 85 -2.08 -4.86 3.13
CA SER A 85 -1.86 -4.34 1.77
C SER A 85 -0.95 -5.29 0.99
N ARG A 86 0.16 -5.73 1.59
CA ARG A 86 1.09 -6.66 0.94
C ARG A 86 0.43 -7.96 0.52
N LYS A 87 -0.36 -8.54 1.42
CA LYS A 87 -1.12 -9.77 1.13
C LYS A 87 -2.14 -9.56 0.01
N ARG A 88 -2.71 -8.37 -0.10
CA ARG A 88 -3.64 -8.04 -1.16
C ARG A 88 -2.91 -7.97 -2.50
N HIS A 89 -1.80 -7.22 -2.55
CA HIS A 89 -0.92 -7.13 -3.70
C HIS A 89 -0.53 -8.54 -4.20
N GLU A 90 -0.03 -9.40 -3.32
CA GLU A 90 0.36 -10.79 -3.65
C GLU A 90 -0.79 -11.63 -4.24
N ILE A 91 -2.02 -11.46 -3.74
CA ILE A 91 -3.19 -12.18 -4.28
C ILE A 91 -3.52 -11.70 -5.69
N VAL A 92 -3.50 -10.38 -5.92
CA VAL A 92 -3.82 -9.78 -7.21
C VAL A 92 -2.76 -10.17 -8.23
N GLU A 93 -1.48 -10.01 -7.91
CA GLU A 93 -0.37 -10.35 -8.80
C GLU A 93 -0.39 -11.84 -9.17
N ALA A 94 -0.50 -12.73 -8.18
CA ALA A 94 -0.57 -14.15 -8.42
C ALA A 94 -1.78 -14.53 -9.29
N PHE A 95 -2.91 -13.84 -9.11
CA PHE A 95 -4.10 -14.06 -9.92
C PHE A 95 -3.92 -13.58 -11.37
N LEU A 96 -3.31 -12.41 -11.60
CA LEU A 96 -2.98 -11.93 -12.95
C LEU A 96 -2.03 -12.91 -13.66
N ARG A 97 -1.01 -13.42 -12.96
CA ARG A 97 -0.14 -14.47 -13.50
C ARG A 97 -0.90 -15.75 -13.81
N ARG A 98 -1.87 -16.13 -12.96
CA ARG A 98 -2.75 -17.28 -13.18
C ARG A 98 -3.66 -17.11 -14.40
N LEU A 99 -4.03 -15.87 -14.76
CA LEU A 99 -4.74 -15.54 -16.00
C LEU A 99 -3.84 -15.67 -17.24
N GLY A 100 -2.53 -15.84 -17.08
CA GLY A 100 -1.57 -15.91 -18.18
C GLY A 100 -0.88 -14.58 -18.50
N VAL A 101 -1.05 -13.56 -17.66
CA VAL A 101 -0.29 -12.30 -17.78
C VAL A 101 1.19 -12.57 -17.46
N SER A 102 2.09 -11.94 -18.22
CA SER A 102 3.54 -12.06 -17.98
C SER A 102 3.90 -11.56 -16.58
N GLU A 103 4.98 -12.08 -15.98
CA GLU A 103 5.40 -11.67 -14.64
C GLU A 103 5.65 -10.16 -14.53
N GLN A 104 6.34 -9.57 -15.51
CA GLN A 104 6.62 -8.14 -15.55
C GLN A 104 5.32 -7.31 -15.63
N THR A 105 4.39 -7.71 -16.50
CA THR A 105 3.11 -7.01 -16.65
C THR A 105 2.23 -7.20 -15.41
N ALA A 106 2.18 -8.39 -14.83
CA ALA A 106 1.39 -8.66 -13.63
C ALA A 106 1.90 -7.85 -12.43
N ALA A 107 3.21 -7.73 -12.25
CA ALA A 107 3.79 -6.88 -11.21
C ALA A 107 3.42 -5.40 -11.43
N ALA A 108 3.60 -4.88 -12.64
CA ALA A 108 3.29 -3.49 -12.96
C ALA A 108 1.79 -3.16 -12.86
N ASP A 109 0.93 -4.06 -13.33
CA ASP A 109 -0.52 -3.87 -13.31
C ASP A 109 -1.10 -4.06 -11.90
N THR A 110 -0.47 -4.87 -11.06
CA THR A 110 -0.91 -5.04 -9.67
C THR A 110 -0.84 -3.72 -8.94
N GLU A 111 0.25 -2.96 -9.13
CA GLU A 111 0.44 -1.63 -8.56
C GLU A 111 -0.71 -0.70 -8.98
N GLY A 112 -1.54 -0.32 -8.02
CA GLY A 112 -2.75 0.48 -8.22
C GLY A 112 -4.05 -0.34 -8.29
N ILE A 113 -4.04 -1.53 -8.90
CA ILE A 113 -5.25 -2.39 -8.96
C ILE A 113 -5.63 -2.86 -7.56
N GLU A 114 -4.66 -3.28 -6.76
CA GLU A 114 -4.90 -3.82 -5.43
C GLU A 114 -5.75 -2.89 -4.56
N HIS A 115 -5.49 -1.58 -4.54
CA HIS A 115 -6.28 -0.66 -3.72
C HIS A 115 -7.75 -0.56 -4.14
N HIS A 116 -8.04 -0.79 -5.43
CA HIS A 116 -9.38 -0.68 -6.00
C HIS A 116 -10.16 -2.00 -6.02
N VAL A 117 -9.50 -3.13 -5.78
CA VAL A 117 -10.15 -4.44 -5.76
C VAL A 117 -11.09 -4.55 -4.55
N SER A 118 -12.35 -4.88 -4.79
CA SER A 118 -13.31 -5.11 -3.71
C SER A 118 -12.93 -6.35 -2.89
N LYS A 119 -13.38 -6.42 -1.62
CA LYS A 119 -13.15 -7.62 -0.77
C LYS A 119 -13.72 -8.90 -1.41
N GLU A 120 -14.85 -8.79 -2.11
CA GLU A 120 -15.48 -9.91 -2.81
C GLU A 120 -14.62 -10.39 -3.98
N THR A 121 -14.17 -9.46 -4.82
CA THR A 121 -13.29 -9.74 -5.96
C THR A 121 -11.98 -10.37 -5.48
N LEU A 122 -11.35 -9.81 -4.45
CA LEU A 122 -10.12 -10.37 -3.87
C LEU A 122 -10.32 -11.80 -3.36
N ALA A 123 -11.46 -12.06 -2.70
CA ALA A 123 -11.79 -13.39 -2.21
C ALA A 123 -12.03 -14.38 -3.37
N ALA A 124 -12.60 -13.93 -4.49
CA ALA A 124 -12.76 -14.74 -5.70
C ALA A 124 -11.41 -15.05 -6.34
N MET A 125 -10.53 -14.07 -6.49
CA MET A 125 -9.16 -14.24 -6.98
C MET A 125 -8.41 -15.29 -6.14
N LYS A 126 -8.43 -15.12 -4.81
CA LYS A 126 -7.83 -16.07 -3.87
C LYS A 126 -8.41 -17.47 -3.99
N ARG A 127 -9.72 -17.60 -4.19
CA ARG A 127 -10.39 -18.88 -4.39
C ARG A 127 -9.89 -19.56 -5.66
N VAL A 128 -9.74 -18.83 -6.77
CA VAL A 128 -9.17 -19.38 -8.01
C VAL A 128 -7.74 -19.89 -7.80
N LEU A 129 -6.92 -19.14 -7.07
CA LEU A 129 -5.54 -19.53 -6.76
C LEU A 129 -5.44 -20.81 -5.91
N THR A 130 -6.42 -21.05 -5.03
CA THR A 130 -6.38 -22.15 -4.05
C THR A 130 -7.22 -23.37 -4.44
N LYS A 131 -8.28 -23.18 -5.22
CA LYS A 131 -9.26 -24.21 -5.56
C LYS A 131 -9.46 -24.42 -7.06
N GLY A 132 -8.86 -23.58 -7.91
CA GLY A 132 -9.12 -23.57 -9.36
C GLY A 132 -10.33 -22.74 -9.76
N TRP A 133 -10.60 -22.70 -11.06
CA TRP A 133 -11.71 -21.94 -11.64
C TRP A 133 -13.06 -22.49 -11.15
N PRO A 134 -14.05 -21.62 -10.86
CA PRO A 134 -15.42 -22.08 -10.64
C PRO A 134 -15.94 -22.79 -11.89
N GLU A 135 -16.76 -23.82 -11.69
CA GLU A 135 -17.53 -24.48 -12.76
C GLU A 135 -18.57 -23.55 -13.38
#